data_AF-A0A0A8JK30-F1
#
_entry.id   AF-A0A0A8JK30-F1
#
_cell.length_a   1.000
_cell.length_b   1.000
_cell.length_c   1.000
_cell.angle_alpha   90.00
_cell.angle_beta   90.00
_cell.angle_gamma   90.00
#
_symmetry.space_group_name_H-M   'P 1'
#
loop_
_entity.id
_entity.type
_entity.pdbx_description
1 polymer ?
#
loop_
_entity_poly.entity_id
_entity_poly.type
_entity_poly.pdbx_seq_one_letter_code
_entity_poly.pdbx_strand_id
1 'polypeptide(L)'
;MSQTLQFDPFAMWKTIYEQTEANWNDAIQQSMKKETFSEGMGETLNYYLQFQELAKKMTESYLKQANMPTRGELADVASLIINLEEKVDSLDDRFDEELSKLDAAKEIAQLRRVVSNLDKKLDLIMEAVEKMNQHKAAPSTPASAEAQPKK
;
A
#
# COMPACT_ATOMS: atom_id res chain seq x y z
N MET A 1 98.65 -17.95 4.27
CA MET A 1 97.71 -18.03 5.42
C MET A 1 97.00 -16.69 5.55
N SER A 2 95.85 -16.51 4.92
CA SER A 2 94.94 -15.37 5.18
C SER A 2 93.62 -15.62 4.46
N GLN A 3 92.83 -16.55 5.00
CA GLN A 3 91.44 -16.80 4.60
C GLN A 3 90.57 -15.74 5.31
N THR A 4 90.41 -14.56 4.71
CA THR A 4 89.40 -13.61 5.17
C THR A 4 88.05 -14.08 4.63
N LEU A 5 87.34 -14.88 5.43
CA LEU A 5 85.90 -15.10 5.26
C LEU A 5 85.23 -13.72 5.33
N GLN A 6 84.92 -13.16 4.17
CA GLN A 6 84.09 -11.96 4.07
C GLN A 6 82.70 -12.37 4.56
N PHE A 7 82.39 -11.98 5.79
CA PHE A 7 81.09 -12.17 6.39
C PHE A 7 80.12 -11.22 5.66
N ASP A 8 79.39 -11.73 4.67
CA ASP A 8 78.40 -10.97 3.90
C ASP A 8 77.00 -11.15 4.52
N PRO A 9 76.49 -10.16 5.28
CA PRO A 9 75.20 -10.24 5.95
C PRO A 9 74.03 -10.28 4.96
N PHE A 10 74.21 -9.72 3.75
CA PHE A 10 73.19 -9.72 2.71
C PHE A 10 73.01 -11.10 2.10
N ALA A 11 74.11 -11.82 1.87
CA ALA A 11 74.06 -13.20 1.39
C ALA A 11 73.34 -14.11 2.41
N MET A 12 73.65 -13.97 3.70
CA MET A 12 72.99 -14.74 4.76
C MET A 12 71.50 -14.41 4.87
N TRP A 13 71.11 -13.12 4.83
CA TRP A 13 69.71 -12.72 4.84
C TRP A 13 68.96 -13.25 3.62
N LYS A 14 69.58 -13.20 2.44
CA LYS A 14 69.02 -13.74 1.21
C LYS A 14 68.78 -15.24 1.33
N THR A 15 69.73 -16.01 1.85
CA THR A 15 69.55 -17.45 2.06
C THR A 15 68.44 -17.76 3.06
N ILE A 16 68.34 -17.00 4.15
CA ILE A 16 67.25 -17.14 5.13
C ILE A 16 65.90 -16.80 4.49
N TYR A 17 65.83 -15.75 3.69
CA TYR A 17 64.63 -15.36 2.95
C TYR A 17 64.22 -16.44 1.94
N GLU A 18 65.13 -16.90 1.09
CA GLU A 18 64.88 -17.94 0.08
C GLU A 18 64.43 -19.25 0.73
N GLN A 19 65.03 -19.63 1.86
CA GLN A 19 64.65 -20.83 2.60
C GLN A 19 63.31 -20.69 3.32
N THR A 20 63.01 -19.49 3.82
CA THR A 20 61.70 -19.18 4.40
C THR A 20 60.63 -19.17 3.30
N GLU A 21 60.91 -18.56 2.16
CA GLU A 21 60.02 -18.50 1.01
C GLU A 21 59.71 -19.91 0.49
N ALA A 22 60.71 -20.76 0.30
CA ALA A 22 60.50 -22.15 -0.12
C ALA A 22 59.61 -22.93 0.86
N ASN A 23 59.90 -22.83 2.16
CA ASN A 23 59.11 -23.51 3.19
C ASN A 23 57.67 -22.98 3.26
N TRP A 24 57.47 -21.67 3.11
CA TRP A 24 56.15 -21.06 3.08
C TRP A 24 55.39 -21.42 1.79
N ASN A 25 56.07 -21.48 0.65
CA ASN A 25 55.46 -21.84 -0.63
C ASN A 25 54.98 -23.30 -0.59
N ASP A 26 55.78 -24.22 -0.07
CA ASP A 26 55.39 -25.63 0.10
C ASP A 26 54.23 -25.77 1.10
N ALA A 27 54.30 -25.07 2.24
CA ALA A 27 53.23 -25.09 3.25
C ALA A 27 51.91 -24.52 2.70
N ILE A 28 51.96 -23.41 1.97
CA ILE A 28 50.79 -22.78 1.34
C ILE A 28 50.21 -23.69 0.27
N GLN A 29 51.04 -24.28 -0.61
CA GLN A 29 50.55 -25.21 -1.63
C GLN A 29 49.90 -26.45 -1.02
N GLN A 30 50.47 -26.98 0.06
CA GLN A 30 49.92 -28.14 0.76
C GLN A 30 48.64 -27.80 1.53
N SER A 31 48.54 -26.59 2.07
CA SER A 31 47.33 -26.06 2.73
C SER A 31 46.21 -25.79 1.73
N MET A 32 46.49 -25.15 0.59
CA MET A 32 45.52 -24.87 -0.47
C MET A 32 44.96 -26.14 -1.13
N LYS A 33 45.74 -27.22 -1.18
CA LYS A 33 45.29 -28.52 -1.69
C LYS A 33 44.35 -29.25 -0.73
N LYS A 34 44.27 -28.83 0.54
CA LYS A 34 43.38 -29.43 1.54
C LYS A 34 42.07 -28.66 1.58
N GLU A 35 40.98 -29.41 1.51
CA GLU A 35 39.60 -28.89 1.63
C GLU A 35 39.36 -28.12 2.93
N THR A 36 40.13 -28.43 3.99
CA THR A 36 40.13 -27.75 5.29
C THR A 36 40.48 -26.26 5.21
N PHE A 37 41.19 -25.80 4.17
CA PHE A 37 41.48 -24.37 3.99
C PHE A 37 40.20 -23.61 3.61
N SER A 38 39.40 -24.15 2.71
CA SER A 38 38.11 -23.57 2.32
C SER A 38 37.12 -23.59 3.48
N GLU A 39 37.08 -24.67 4.25
CA GLU A 39 36.23 -24.79 5.43
C GLU A 39 36.64 -23.82 6.53
N GLY A 40 37.95 -23.70 6.83
CA GLY A 40 38.48 -22.75 7.81
C GLY A 40 38.31 -21.28 7.38
N MET A 41 38.38 -20.98 6.09
CA MET A 41 38.03 -19.66 5.56
C MET A 41 36.54 -19.36 5.73
N GLY A 42 35.67 -20.34 5.48
CA GLY A 42 34.23 -20.21 5.70
C GLY A 42 33.90 -19.94 7.17
N GLU A 43 34.53 -20.69 8.08
CA GLU A 43 34.37 -20.49 9.52
C GLU A 43 34.89 -19.11 9.97
N THR A 44 36.07 -18.69 9.50
CA THR A 44 36.64 -17.36 9.80
C THR A 44 35.75 -16.23 9.30
N LEU A 45 35.21 -16.37 8.08
CA LEU A 45 34.27 -15.41 7.52
C LEU A 45 32.98 -15.36 8.34
N ASN A 46 32.49 -16.53 8.79
CA ASN A 46 31.30 -16.61 9.63
C ASN A 46 31.53 -15.92 10.99
N TYR A 47 32.70 -16.11 11.61
CA TYR A 47 33.09 -15.37 12.82
C TYR A 47 33.13 -13.85 12.60
N TYR A 48 33.68 -13.40 11.47
CA TYR A 48 33.71 -11.99 11.12
C TYR A 48 32.31 -11.40 10.97
N LEU A 49 31.41 -12.11 10.27
CA LEU A 49 30.01 -11.69 10.10
C LEU A 49 29.27 -11.64 11.44
N GLN A 50 29.45 -12.65 12.30
CA GLN A 50 28.87 -12.65 13.65
C GLN A 50 29.38 -11.49 14.51
N PHE A 51 30.68 -11.20 14.44
CA PHE A 51 31.26 -10.06 15.14
C PHE A 51 30.69 -8.72 14.64
N GLN A 52 30.54 -8.58 13.31
CA GLN A 52 29.91 -7.40 12.72
C GLN A 52 28.45 -7.24 13.15
N GLU A 53 27.70 -8.35 13.23
CA GLU A 53 26.31 -8.35 13.68
C GLU A 53 26.20 -7.99 15.18
N LEU A 54 27.10 -8.52 16.01
CA LEU A 54 27.20 -8.17 17.43
C LEU A 54 27.53 -6.68 17.60
N ALA A 55 28.49 -6.15 16.83
CA ALA A 55 28.85 -4.74 16.85
C ALA A 55 27.66 -3.84 16.47
N LYS A 56 26.88 -4.24 15.45
CA LYS A 56 25.63 -3.55 15.09
C LYS A 56 24.62 -3.58 16.24
N LYS A 57 24.34 -4.76 16.82
CA LYS A 57 23.40 -4.92 17.94
C LYS A 57 23.81 -4.09 19.17
N MET A 58 25.11 -4.06 19.49
CA MET A 58 25.64 -3.24 20.58
C MET A 58 25.48 -1.75 20.29
N THR A 59 25.77 -1.33 19.06
CA THR A 59 25.59 0.07 18.63
C THR A 59 24.12 0.47 18.69
N GLU A 60 23.21 -0.37 18.20
CA GLU A 60 21.76 -0.14 18.27
C GLU A 60 21.27 -0.04 19.72
N SER A 61 21.70 -0.95 20.60
CA SER A 61 21.36 -0.92 22.03
C SER A 61 21.86 0.36 22.71
N TYR A 62 23.08 0.79 22.37
CA TYR A 62 23.65 2.04 22.88
C TYR A 62 22.88 3.28 22.38
N LEU A 63 22.51 3.33 21.10
CA LEU A 63 21.69 4.41 20.55
C LEU A 63 20.30 4.45 21.22
N LYS A 64 19.68 3.28 21.45
CA LYS A 64 18.41 3.19 22.20
C LYS A 64 18.55 3.74 23.62
N GLN A 65 19.65 3.45 24.30
CA GLN A 65 19.92 3.97 25.64
C GLN A 65 20.14 5.49 25.65
N ALA A 66 20.62 6.06 24.55
CA ALA A 66 20.71 7.50 24.33
C ALA A 66 19.40 8.14 23.83
N ASN A 67 18.27 7.41 23.83
CA ASN A 67 17.00 7.81 23.23
C ASN A 67 17.09 8.21 21.74
N MET A 68 18.10 7.74 21.04
CA MET A 68 18.28 8.01 19.62
C MET A 68 17.71 6.83 18.82
N PRO A 69 16.63 7.02 18.04
CA PRO A 69 16.00 5.93 17.31
C PRO A 69 16.98 5.31 16.31
N THR A 70 16.95 3.98 16.22
CA THR A 70 17.79 3.26 15.26
C THR A 70 17.24 3.43 13.85
N ARG A 71 18.09 3.27 12.83
CA ARG A 71 17.66 3.39 11.42
C ARG A 71 16.59 2.36 11.04
N GLY A 72 16.63 1.17 11.63
CA GLY A 72 15.62 0.13 11.42
C GLY A 72 14.26 0.52 11.96
N GLU A 73 14.20 0.98 13.22
CA GLU A 73 12.95 1.42 13.85
C GLU A 73 12.31 2.60 13.11
N LEU A 74 13.10 3.53 12.56
CA LEU A 74 12.58 4.61 11.72
C LEU A 74 11.94 4.08 10.42
N ALA A 75 12.54 3.06 9.79
CA ALA A 75 12.00 2.44 8.58
C ALA A 75 10.70 1.68 8.85
N ASP A 76 10.62 1.00 10.00
CA ASP A 76 9.40 0.29 10.42
C ASP A 76 8.26 1.27 10.69
N VAL A 77 8.53 2.37 11.41
CA VAL A 77 7.54 3.43 11.65
C VAL A 77 7.11 4.09 10.34
N ALA A 78 8.05 4.39 9.44
CA ALA A 78 7.72 4.95 8.13
C ALA A 78 6.80 4.00 7.33
N SER A 79 7.08 2.70 7.36
CA SER A 79 6.24 1.69 6.71
C SER A 79 4.84 1.61 7.32
N LEU A 80 4.73 1.77 8.65
CA LEU A 80 3.44 1.82 9.33
C LEU A 80 2.63 3.05 8.95
N ILE A 81 3.29 4.21 8.82
CA ILE A 81 2.66 5.48 8.41
C ILE A 81 2.13 5.37 6.98
N ILE A 82 2.92 4.82 6.04
CA ILE A 82 2.49 4.63 4.65
C ILE A 82 1.24 3.72 4.58
N ASN A 83 1.23 2.62 5.32
CA ASN A 83 0.06 1.74 5.40
C ASN A 83 -1.16 2.43 6.04
N LEU A 84 -0.93 3.39 6.94
CA LEU A 84 -2.01 4.16 7.55
C LEU A 84 -2.59 5.15 6.52
N GLU A 85 -1.73 5.85 5.78
CA GLU A 85 -2.11 6.76 4.70
C GLU A 85 -2.97 6.04 3.64
N GLU A 86 -2.52 4.89 3.15
CA GLU A 86 -3.27 4.08 2.19
C GLU A 86 -4.64 3.65 2.72
N LYS A 87 -4.74 3.32 4.01
CA LYS A 87 -6.01 2.96 4.64
C LYS A 87 -6.92 4.17 4.82
N VAL A 88 -6.37 5.35 5.08
CA VAL A 88 -7.12 6.60 5.21
C VAL A 88 -7.67 7.00 3.85
N ASP A 89 -6.87 6.95 2.79
CA ASP A 89 -7.30 7.21 1.42
C ASP A 89 -8.42 6.25 0.99
N SER A 90 -8.25 4.95 1.25
CA SER A 90 -9.31 3.97 0.97
C SER A 90 -10.60 4.24 1.77
N LEU A 91 -10.50 4.86 2.95
CA LEU A 91 -11.67 5.20 3.74
C LEU A 91 -12.36 6.44 3.18
N ASP A 92 -11.58 7.43 2.73
CA ASP A 92 -12.07 8.64 2.06
C ASP A 92 -12.84 8.29 0.79
N ASP A 93 -12.28 7.45 -0.07
CA ASP A 93 -12.93 6.95 -1.29
C ASP A 93 -14.28 6.28 -0.98
N ARG A 94 -14.35 5.49 0.09
CA ARG A 94 -15.60 4.82 0.52
C ARG A 94 -16.62 5.80 1.06
N PHE A 95 -16.17 6.83 1.77
CA PHE A 95 -17.05 7.89 2.27
C PHE A 95 -17.68 8.66 1.11
N ASP A 96 -16.89 9.05 0.12
CA ASP A 96 -17.37 9.72 -1.09
C ASP A 96 -18.37 8.84 -1.87
N GLU A 97 -18.08 7.54 -2.00
CA GLU A 97 -19.01 6.61 -2.64
C GLU A 97 -20.37 6.54 -1.91
N GLU A 98 -20.36 6.41 -0.58
CA GLU A 98 -21.58 6.37 0.24
C GLU A 98 -22.35 7.69 0.23
N LEU A 99 -21.65 8.84 0.24
CA LEU A 99 -22.27 10.15 0.05
C LEU A 99 -23.00 10.24 -1.29
N SER A 100 -22.38 9.77 -2.37
CA SER A 100 -23.03 9.75 -3.69
C SER A 100 -24.29 8.87 -3.72
N LYS A 101 -24.25 7.70 -3.06
CA LYS A 101 -25.41 6.80 -2.95
C LYS A 101 -26.54 7.43 -2.15
N LEU A 102 -26.21 8.13 -1.06
CA LEU A 102 -27.19 8.85 -0.25
C LEU A 102 -27.90 9.94 -1.06
N ASP A 103 -27.18 10.68 -1.90
CA ASP A 103 -27.78 11.71 -2.74
C ASP A 103 -28.63 11.11 -3.86
N ALA A 104 -28.17 10.04 -4.51
CA ALA A 104 -29.00 9.29 -5.47
C ALA A 104 -30.29 8.75 -4.81
N ALA A 105 -30.21 8.24 -3.58
CA ALA A 105 -31.37 7.78 -2.83
C ALA A 105 -32.37 8.92 -2.51
N LYS A 106 -31.87 10.11 -2.17
CA LYS A 106 -32.71 11.30 -1.97
C LYS A 106 -33.41 11.72 -3.26
N GLU A 107 -32.70 11.74 -4.39
CA GLU A 107 -33.27 12.06 -5.70
C GLU A 107 -34.37 11.07 -6.10
N ILE A 108 -34.13 9.76 -5.93
CA ILE A 108 -35.13 8.71 -6.17
C ILE A 108 -36.37 8.92 -5.29
N ALA A 109 -36.17 9.25 -4.00
CA ALA A 109 -37.28 9.53 -3.08
C ALA A 109 -38.09 10.77 -3.51
N GLN A 110 -37.43 11.81 -4.01
CA GLN A 110 -38.11 12.98 -4.57
C GLN A 110 -38.88 12.65 -5.84
N LEU A 111 -38.26 11.91 -6.78
CA LEU A 111 -38.91 11.49 -8.01
C LEU A 111 -40.16 10.65 -7.73
N ARG A 112 -40.11 9.74 -6.75
CA ARG A 112 -41.26 8.95 -6.32
C ARG A 112 -42.42 9.82 -5.81
N ARG A 113 -42.13 10.90 -5.07
CA ARG A 113 -43.17 11.85 -4.62
C ARG A 113 -43.78 12.59 -5.80
N VAL A 114 -42.96 13.03 -6.76
CA VAL A 114 -43.43 13.71 -7.97
C VAL A 114 -44.32 12.78 -8.79
N VAL A 115 -43.91 11.54 -9.02
CA VAL A 115 -44.71 10.52 -9.74
C VAL A 115 -46.04 10.28 -9.03
N SER A 116 -46.07 10.11 -7.71
CA SER A 116 -47.32 9.94 -6.96
C SER A 116 -48.25 11.15 -7.04
N ASN A 117 -47.70 12.37 -7.08
CA ASN A 117 -48.50 13.57 -7.28
C ASN A 117 -49.07 13.67 -8.70
N LEU A 118 -48.32 13.23 -9.71
CA LEU A 118 -48.79 13.14 -11.10
C LEU A 118 -49.92 12.13 -11.22
N ASP A 119 -49.77 10.96 -10.61
CA ASP A 119 -50.78 9.89 -10.56
C ASP A 119 -52.12 10.41 -10.04
N LYS A 120 -52.10 11.08 -8.87
CA LYS A 120 -53.30 11.74 -8.31
C LYS A 120 -53.90 12.80 -9.23
N LYS A 121 -53.07 13.58 -9.93
CA LYS A 121 -53.57 14.59 -10.88
C LYS A 121 -54.21 13.92 -12.11
N LEU A 122 -53.68 12.80 -12.57
CA LEU A 122 -54.27 12.02 -13.67
C LEU A 122 -55.63 11.45 -13.27
N ASP A 123 -55.76 10.90 -12.06
CA ASP A 123 -57.04 10.42 -11.53
C ASP A 123 -58.11 11.53 -11.51
N LEU A 124 -57.74 12.72 -11.04
CA LEU A 124 -58.64 13.89 -11.01
C LEU A 124 -59.06 14.33 -12.41
N ILE A 125 -58.14 14.30 -13.39
CA ILE A 125 -58.45 14.61 -14.78
C ILE A 125 -59.39 13.54 -15.35
N MET A 126 -59.15 12.27 -15.05
CA MET A 126 -59.97 11.16 -15.52
C MET A 126 -61.40 11.29 -14.96
N GLU A 127 -61.54 11.58 -13.67
CA GLU A 127 -62.83 11.85 -13.02
C GLU A 127 -63.52 13.11 -13.62
N ALA A 128 -62.77 14.18 -13.89
CA ALA A 128 -63.31 15.39 -14.50
C ALA A 128 -63.80 15.14 -15.94
N VAL A 129 -63.05 14.36 -16.73
CA VAL A 129 -63.42 13.96 -18.08
C VAL A 129 -64.67 13.08 -18.06
N GLU A 130 -64.76 12.11 -17.14
CA GLU A 130 -65.97 11.29 -16.96
C GLU A 130 -67.19 12.15 -16.62
N LYS A 131 -67.07 13.09 -15.66
CA LYS A 131 -68.15 14.02 -15.31
C LYS A 131 -68.57 14.90 -16.50
N MET A 132 -67.61 15.39 -17.28
CA MET A 132 -67.90 16.22 -18.47
C MET A 132 -68.62 15.42 -19.56
N ASN A 133 -68.29 14.13 -19.71
CA ASN A 133 -68.94 13.23 -20.65
C ASN A 133 -70.37 12.85 -20.20
N GLN A 134 -70.59 12.66 -18.90
CA GLN A 134 -71.93 12.44 -18.33
C GLN A 134 -72.82 13.69 -18.44
N HIS A 135 -72.26 14.90 -18.29
CA HIS A 135 -73.01 16.16 -18.45
C HIS A 135 -73.46 16.40 -19.90
N LYS A 136 -72.74 15.84 -20.89
CA LYS A 136 -73.13 15.87 -22.31
C LYS A 136 -74.28 14.90 -22.65
N ALA A 137 -74.65 14.00 -21.73
CA ALA A 137 -75.65 12.95 -21.95
C ALA A 137 -77.03 13.20 -21.27
N ALA A 138 -77.26 14.32 -20.57
CA ALA A 138 -78.57 14.67 -20.01
C ALA A 138 -79.25 15.80 -20.82
N PRO A 139 -80.57 15.70 -21.12
CA PRO A 139 -81.18 16.38 -22.25
C PRO A 139 -81.47 17.86 -22.00
N SER A 140 -81.31 18.63 -23.07
CA SER A 140 -81.86 19.96 -23.24
C SER A 140 -83.39 19.96 -23.13
N THR A 141 -83.94 20.67 -22.16
CA THR A 141 -85.24 21.33 -22.35
C THR A 141 -85.16 22.69 -21.65
N PRO A 142 -85.37 23.77 -22.40
CA PRO A 142 -86.13 24.89 -21.87
C PRO A 142 -87.32 25.20 -22.77
N ALA A 143 -88.42 25.46 -22.07
CA ALA A 143 -89.69 25.93 -22.60
C ALA A 143 -89.54 27.27 -23.36
N SER A 144 -90.35 27.42 -24.40
CA SER A 144 -90.82 28.70 -24.93
C SER A 144 -92.35 28.57 -24.97
N ALA A 145 -93.06 29.21 -24.04
CA ALA A 145 -93.82 30.44 -24.25
C ALA A 145 -94.99 30.23 -25.25
N GLU A 146 -96.22 30.01 -24.79
CA GLU A 146 -97.19 31.02 -24.34
C GLU A 146 -98.27 31.26 -25.43
N ALA A 147 -99.48 30.81 -25.08
CA ALA A 147 -100.84 31.18 -25.51
C ALA A 147 -101.10 31.97 -26.81
N GLN A 148 -102.11 31.51 -27.59
CA GLN A 148 -103.40 32.19 -27.90
C GLN A 148 -104.25 31.39 -28.94
N PRO A 149 -105.55 31.70 -29.22
CA PRO A 149 -106.72 31.19 -28.48
C PRO A 149 -107.85 30.58 -29.37
N LYS A 150 -108.86 30.02 -28.69
CA LYS A 150 -110.25 29.65 -29.10
C LYS A 150 -110.72 29.90 -30.55
N LYS A 151 -111.23 28.85 -31.21
CA LYS A 151 -112.66 28.67 -31.50
C LYS A 151 -112.99 27.20 -31.80
#